data_AF-A0ABD1R590-F1
#
_entry.id   AF-A0ABD1R590-F1
#
_cell.length_a   1.000
_cell.length_b   1.000
_cell.length_c   1.000
_cell.angle_alpha   90.00
_cell.angle_beta   90.00
_cell.angle_gamma   90.00
#
_symmetry.space_group_name_H-M   'P 1'
#
loop_
_entity.id
_entity.type
_entity.pdbx_description
1 polymer ?
#
loop_
_entity_poly.entity_id
_entity_poly.type
_entity_poly.pdbx_seq_one_letter_code
_entity_poly.pdbx_strand_id
1 'polypeptide(L)'
;MIPHLLYNTGFFDGKNIPEKEALKPLVVKLVPKLPQQKNDGDCGIYVIKYAEYFINSMLKEMPKTFNIAQIRKYLATELYVYAKKKQVENYDTDNDWVPKDI
;
A
#
# COMPACT_ATOMS: atom_id res chain seq x y z
N MET A 1 6.23 21.59 1.22
CA MET A 1 5.07 21.50 2.13
C MET A 1 5.02 20.17 2.87
N ILE A 2 4.93 19.00 2.20
CA ILE A 2 4.85 17.70 2.90
C ILE A 2 6.04 17.43 3.85
N PRO A 3 7.31 17.63 3.45
CA PRO A 3 8.45 17.42 4.37
C PRO A 3 8.35 18.25 5.66
N HIS A 4 7.95 19.52 5.54
CA HIS A 4 7.74 20.40 6.69
C HIS A 4 6.58 19.93 7.57
N LEU A 5 5.49 19.46 6.98
CA LEU A 5 4.36 18.92 7.74
C LEU A 5 4.80 17.68 8.55
N LEU A 6 5.46 16.71 7.90
CA LEU A 6 5.96 15.51 8.57
C LEU A 6 6.95 15.84 9.70
N TYR A 7 7.86 16.78 9.47
CA TYR A 7 8.81 17.23 10.49
C TYR A 7 8.10 17.87 11.68
N ASN A 8 7.19 18.82 11.44
CA ASN A 8 6.49 19.53 12.50
C ASN A 8 5.47 18.68 13.26
N THR A 9 5.01 17.56 12.69
CA THR A 9 4.13 16.61 13.39
C THR A 9 4.89 15.54 14.17
N GLY A 10 6.23 15.63 14.27
CA GLY A 10 7.04 14.65 15.00
C GLY A 10 7.18 13.29 14.29
N PHE A 11 6.92 13.20 12.98
CA PHE A 11 6.96 11.92 12.26
C PHE A 11 8.37 11.26 12.26
N PHE A 12 9.41 12.07 12.45
CA PHE A 12 10.80 11.64 12.48
C PHE A 12 11.36 11.48 13.90
N ASP A 13 10.53 11.67 14.93
CA ASP A 13 10.96 11.55 16.32
C ASP A 13 11.46 10.13 16.60
N GLY A 14 12.58 10.02 17.31
CA GLY A 14 13.25 8.73 17.58
C GLY A 14 13.99 8.11 16.38
N LYS A 15 13.94 8.71 15.18
CA LYS A 15 14.61 8.18 13.98
C LYS A 15 16.03 8.74 13.73
N ASN A 16 16.51 9.63 14.61
CA ASN A 16 17.83 10.30 14.50
C ASN A 16 18.11 10.93 13.11
N ILE A 17 17.07 11.45 12.45
CA ILE A 17 17.21 12.10 11.14
C ILE A 17 17.51 13.59 11.35
N PRO A 18 18.61 14.14 10.80
CA PRO A 18 18.89 15.57 10.87
C PRO A 18 17.79 16.41 10.22
N GLU A 19 17.46 17.58 10.77
CA GLU A 19 16.44 18.49 10.22
C GLU A 19 16.67 18.78 8.73
N LYS A 20 17.92 19.07 8.35
CA LYS A 20 18.32 19.31 6.96
C LYS A 20 17.93 18.16 6.03
N GLU A 21 17.93 16.93 6.53
CA GLU A 21 17.53 15.74 5.78
C GLU A 21 16.01 15.54 5.80
N ALA A 22 15.37 15.72 6.95
CA ALA A 22 13.92 15.61 7.10
C ALA A 22 13.15 16.63 6.24
N LEU A 23 13.72 17.82 6.03
CA LEU A 23 13.12 18.88 5.22
C LEU A 23 13.45 18.79 3.73
N LYS A 24 14.28 17.82 3.29
CA LYS A 24 14.55 17.63 1.86
C LYS A 24 13.23 17.39 1.11
N PRO A 25 13.04 18.02 -0.06
CA PRO A 25 11.89 17.72 -0.91
C PRO A 25 11.78 16.23 -1.21
N LEU A 26 10.57 15.67 -1.10
CA LEU A 26 10.33 14.29 -1.51
C LEU A 26 10.46 14.19 -3.03
N VAL A 27 11.24 13.20 -3.48
CA VAL A 27 11.42 12.94 -4.90
C VAL A 27 10.14 12.33 -5.45
N VAL A 28 9.43 13.08 -6.28
CA VAL A 28 8.27 12.58 -7.01
C VAL A 28 8.75 11.83 -8.25
N LYS A 29 8.35 10.56 -8.40
CA LYS A 29 8.69 9.73 -9.55
C LYS A 29 7.42 9.35 -10.29
N LEU A 30 7.34 9.72 -11.56
CA LEU A 30 6.37 9.12 -12.49
C LEU A 30 6.95 7.79 -12.98
N VAL A 31 6.20 6.71 -12.83
CA VAL A 31 6.59 5.39 -13.33
C VAL A 31 5.83 5.13 -14.64
N PRO A 32 6.45 5.37 -15.81
CA PRO A 32 5.77 5.20 -17.08
C PRO A 32 5.62 3.70 -17.41
N LYS A 33 4.76 3.40 -18.40
CA LYS A 33 4.59 2.05 -19.00
C LYS A 33 3.99 0.99 -18.06
N LEU A 34 3.38 1.42 -16.96
CA LEU A 34 2.56 0.56 -16.13
C LEU A 34 1.17 0.33 -16.76
N PRO A 35 0.53 -0.84 -16.54
CA PRO A 35 -0.78 -1.20 -17.12
C PRO A 35 -1.89 -0.17 -16.82
N GLN A 36 -2.35 0.56 -17.83
CA GLN A 36 -3.43 1.51 -17.64
C GLN A 36 -4.80 0.83 -17.72
N GLN A 37 -5.70 1.19 -16.81
CA GLN A 37 -7.10 0.81 -16.86
C GLN A 37 -7.76 1.45 -18.09
N LYS A 38 -8.67 0.71 -18.74
CA LYS A 38 -9.41 1.17 -19.93
C LYS A 38 -10.91 1.36 -19.72
N ASN A 39 -11.42 1.01 -18.54
CA ASN A 39 -12.82 1.12 -18.16
C ASN A 39 -12.95 2.02 -16.92
N ASP A 40 -14.16 2.23 -16.42
CA ASP A 40 -14.41 3.17 -15.30
C ASP A 40 -14.53 2.48 -13.92
N GLY A 41 -14.49 1.15 -13.84
CA GLY A 41 -14.90 0.41 -12.63
C GLY A 41 -13.82 -0.37 -11.87
N ASP A 42 -12.62 -0.50 -12.42
CA ASP A 42 -11.55 -1.37 -11.91
C ASP A 42 -10.36 -0.62 -11.29
N CYS A 43 -10.44 0.70 -11.11
CA CYS A 43 -9.32 1.53 -10.65
C CYS A 43 -8.72 1.03 -9.33
N GLY A 44 -9.57 0.60 -8.39
CA GLY A 44 -9.13 0.01 -7.12
C GLY A 44 -8.29 -1.25 -7.31
N ILE A 45 -8.61 -2.11 -8.28
CA ILE A 45 -7.85 -3.32 -8.57
C ILE A 45 -6.45 -2.96 -9.09
N TYR A 46 -6.36 -1.98 -9.98
CA TYR A 46 -5.07 -1.52 -10.51
C TYR A 46 -4.21 -0.91 -9.39
N VAL A 47 -4.79 -0.08 -8.51
CA VAL A 47 -4.08 0.49 -7.35
C VAL A 47 -3.57 -0.60 -6.42
N ILE A 48 -4.38 -1.61 -6.11
CA ILE A 48 -3.98 -2.74 -5.25
C ILE A 48 -2.81 -3.50 -5.88
N LYS A 49 -2.90 -3.86 -7.17
CA LYS A 49 -1.81 -4.55 -7.86
C LYS A 49 -0.55 -3.67 -7.94
N TYR A 50 -0.69 -2.36 -8.12
CA TYR A 50 0.47 -1.45 -8.05
C TYR A 50 1.14 -1.45 -6.69
N ALA A 51 0.35 -1.35 -5.62
CA ALA A 51 0.88 -1.40 -4.27
C ALA A 51 1.60 -2.73 -4.00
N GLU A 52 1.00 -3.86 -4.37
CA GLU A 52 1.58 -5.19 -4.19
C GLU A 52 2.95 -5.33 -4.88
N TYR A 53 3.05 -4.99 -6.16
CA TYR A 53 4.33 -5.06 -6.87
C TYR A 53 5.33 -3.99 -6.41
N PHE A 54 4.86 -2.81 -5.98
CA PHE A 54 5.73 -1.76 -5.44
C PHE A 54 6.37 -2.17 -4.13
N ILE A 55 5.58 -2.68 -3.18
CA ILE A 55 6.05 -3.12 -1.86
C ILE A 55 7.08 -4.25 -2.01
N ASN A 56 6.88 -5.15 -2.98
CA ASN A 56 7.80 -6.25 -3.25
C ASN A 56 8.99 -5.86 -4.14
N SER A 57 9.14 -4.58 -4.53
CA SER A 57 10.20 -4.11 -5.45
C SER A 57 10.18 -4.76 -6.85
N MET A 58 9.01 -5.25 -7.28
CA MET A 58 8.81 -6.01 -8.53
C MET A 58 8.13 -5.22 -9.65
N LEU A 59 8.00 -3.88 -9.55
CA LEU A 59 7.28 -3.08 -10.57
C LEU A 59 7.73 -3.31 -12.02
N LYS A 60 9.01 -3.64 -12.24
CA LYS A 60 9.54 -3.94 -13.58
C LYS A 60 9.01 -5.24 -14.18
N GLU A 61 8.56 -6.16 -13.33
CA GLU A 61 8.04 -7.49 -13.69
C GLU A 61 6.52 -7.49 -13.79
N MET A 62 5.88 -6.34 -13.56
CA MET A 62 4.43 -6.23 -13.65
C MET A 62 3.94 -6.56 -15.06
N PRO A 63 2.99 -7.50 -15.22
CA PRO A 63 2.47 -7.87 -16.53
C PRO A 63 1.66 -6.72 -17.14
N LYS A 64 1.72 -6.57 -18.47
CA LYS A 64 1.02 -5.50 -19.21
C LYS A 64 -0.51 -5.56 -19.11
N THR A 65 -1.04 -6.74 -18.81
CA THR A 65 -2.47 -7.02 -18.72
C THR A 65 -2.74 -7.97 -17.55
N PHE A 66 -3.90 -7.81 -16.94
CA PHE A 66 -4.33 -8.65 -15.83
C PHE A 66 -5.66 -9.35 -16.17
N ASN A 67 -5.88 -10.53 -15.61
CA ASN A 67 -7.22 -11.12 -15.56
C ASN A 67 -8.02 -10.45 -14.43
N ILE A 68 -8.56 -9.27 -14.72
CA ILE A 68 -9.25 -8.44 -13.74
C ILE A 68 -10.45 -9.15 -13.12
N ALA A 69 -11.20 -9.95 -13.89
CA ALA A 69 -12.34 -10.70 -13.38
C ALA A 69 -11.93 -11.72 -12.32
N GLN A 70 -10.82 -12.44 -12.55
CA GLN A 70 -10.28 -13.38 -11.57
C GLN A 70 -9.76 -12.66 -10.32
N ILE A 71 -9.02 -11.56 -10.50
CA ILE A 71 -8.48 -10.77 -9.38
C ILE A 71 -9.62 -10.21 -8.52
N ARG A 72 -10.69 -9.70 -9.14
CA ARG A 72 -11.86 -9.20 -8.41
C ARG A 72 -12.49 -10.27 -7.53
N LYS A 73 -12.68 -11.48 -8.07
CA LYS A 73 -13.21 -12.62 -7.32
C LYS A 73 -12.27 -13.00 -6.17
N TYR A 74 -10.97 -13.07 -6.44
CA TYR A 74 -9.98 -13.38 -5.43
C TYR A 74 -9.99 -12.37 -4.28
N LEU A 75 -9.94 -11.07 -4.59
CA LEU A 75 -10.00 -10.00 -3.59
C LEU A 75 -11.29 -10.02 -2.76
N ALA A 76 -12.43 -10.27 -3.40
CA ALA A 76 -13.70 -10.40 -2.69
C ALA A 76 -13.68 -11.56 -1.69
N THR A 77 -13.11 -12.71 -2.09
CA THR A 77 -12.95 -13.87 -1.21
C THR A 77 -12.01 -13.58 -0.04
N GLU A 78 -10.83 -13.00 -0.30
CA GLU A 78 -9.86 -12.65 0.75
C GLU A 78 -10.47 -11.67 1.76
N LEU A 79 -11.14 -10.62 1.28
CA LEU A 79 -11.82 -9.64 2.15
C LEU A 79 -12.92 -10.29 2.99
N TYR A 80 -13.70 -11.21 2.41
CA TYR A 80 -14.72 -11.94 3.13
C TYR A 80 -14.12 -12.83 4.22
N VAL A 81 -13.08 -13.61 3.89
CA VAL A 81 -12.38 -14.47 4.85
C VAL A 81 -11.80 -13.64 6.00
N TYR A 82 -11.14 -12.53 5.69
CA TYR A 82 -10.58 -11.62 6.68
C TYR A 82 -11.67 -11.05 7.60
N ALA A 83 -12.76 -10.55 7.03
CA ALA A 83 -13.89 -10.02 7.80
C ALA A 83 -14.52 -11.10 8.71
N LYS A 84 -14.62 -12.34 8.23
CA LYS A 84 -15.13 -13.47 9.03
C LYS A 84 -14.21 -13.83 10.18
N LYS A 85 -12.90 -13.87 9.97
CA LYS A 85 -11.93 -14.06 11.06
C LYS A 85 -12.07 -12.97 12.11
N LYS A 86 -12.20 -11.70 11.70
CA LYS A 86 -12.41 -10.59 12.65
C LYS A 86 -13.67 -10.77 13.50
N GLN A 87 -14.79 -11.21 12.89
CA GLN A 87 -16.04 -11.45 13.61
C GLN A 87 -15.98 -12.61 14.60
N VAL A 88 -15.29 -13.69 14.25
CA VAL A 88 -15.29 -14.95 15.03
C VAL A 88 -14.18 -14.98 16.07
N GLU A 89 -13.00 -14.45 15.73
CA GLU A 89 -11.78 -14.55 16.54
C GLU A 89 -11.49 -13.29 17.36
N ASN A 90 -12.39 -12.29 17.31
CA ASN A 90 -12.25 -10.99 17.96
C ASN A 90 -10.89 -10.31 17.67
N TYR A 91 -10.43 -10.45 16.42
CA TYR A 91 -9.11 -10.04 15.97
C TYR A 91 -8.96 -8.51 16.09
N ASP A 92 -8.02 -8.05 16.93
CA ASP A 92 -7.67 -6.65 17.06
C ASP A 92 -6.76 -6.21 15.91
N THR A 93 -7.35 -5.54 14.93
CA THR A 93 -6.68 -5.11 13.70
C THR A 93 -5.92 -3.81 13.87
N ASP A 94 -6.21 -3.05 14.92
CA ASP A 94 -5.58 -1.75 15.14
C ASP A 94 -4.14 -1.93 15.65
N ASN A 95 -3.84 -3.14 16.16
CA ASN A 95 -2.52 -3.56 16.63
C ASN A 95 -1.88 -4.68 15.79
N ASP A 96 -2.39 -5.00 14.59
CA ASP A 96 -1.85 -6.09 13.73
C ASP A 96 -0.40 -5.85 13.24
N TRP A 97 0.16 -4.65 13.45
CA TRP A 97 1.58 -4.34 13.20
C TRP A 97 2.51 -4.66 14.38
N VAL A 98 1.96 -4.93 15.56
CA VAL A 98 2.75 -5.33 16.73
C VAL A 98 2.99 -6.84 16.62
N PRO A 99 4.25 -7.31 16.63
CA PRO A 99 4.53 -8.75 16.66
C PRO A 99 3.78 -9.38 17.83
N LYS A 100 2.99 -10.41 17.56
CA LYS A 100 2.36 -11.19 18.62
C LYS A 100 3.48 -12.03 19.24
N ASP A 101 3.76 -11.77 20.51
CA ASP A 101 4.69 -12.60 21.29
C ASP A 101 4.22 -14.06 21.20
N ILE A 102 5.12 -14.94 20.75
CA ILE A 102 4.92 -16.40 20.67
C ILE A 102 5.28 -17.02 22.01
#